data_AF-W9DN28-F1
#
_entry.id   AF-W9DN28-F1
#
_cell.length_a   1.000
_cell.length_b   1.000
_cell.length_c   1.000
_cell.angle_alpha   90.00
_cell.angle_beta   90.00
_cell.angle_gamma   90.00
#
_symmetry.space_group_name_H-M   'P 1'
#
loop_
_entity.id
_entity.type
_entity.pdbx_description
1 polymer ?
#
loop_
_entity_poly.entity_id
_entity_poly.type
_entity_poly.pdbx_seq_one_letter_code
_entity_poly.pdbx_strand_id
1 'polypeptide(L)'
;MTAPVRTPTAPDQQLSATVEQLLDPTASHDLWQGRGTIAVVRGFDKDSRNFHRAVLRAAATHGWSVTDVPAAPTFGSIPWHTDVQLVVAARASLRAVAERCAAHWGAHVICPETASDGADWQARPAASLALLSEGGSDSVASSLHITGPVHYKAGEDDEGTATALVIEPCESGALVTADGENGTHTIRITDGSLSITLGEPARATLDGHPQLLPDGDYTVTPRPAAFRHLVAGVPAA
;
A
#
# COMPACT_ATOMS: atom_id res chain seq x y z
N MET A 1 13.29 -21.56 40.81
CA MET A 1 12.03 -21.00 40.30
C MET A 1 12.21 -20.81 38.80
N THR A 2 11.68 -21.74 38.01
CA THR A 2 11.76 -21.70 36.54
C THR A 2 10.66 -20.77 36.05
N ALA A 3 11.02 -19.68 35.37
CA ALA A 3 10.03 -18.81 34.75
C ALA A 3 9.19 -19.64 33.75
N PRO A 4 7.85 -19.49 33.72
CA PRO A 4 7.02 -20.21 32.78
C PRO A 4 7.44 -19.84 31.35
N VAL A 5 7.75 -20.86 30.55
CA VAL A 5 8.01 -20.70 29.12
C VAL A 5 6.73 -20.15 28.48
N ARG A 6 6.75 -18.88 28.06
CA ARG A 6 5.66 -18.31 27.27
C ARG A 6 5.59 -19.07 25.95
N THR A 7 4.47 -19.75 25.73
CA THR A 7 4.18 -20.35 24.42
C THR A 7 4.13 -19.20 23.40
N PRO A 8 4.78 -19.33 22.23
CA PRO A 8 4.71 -18.30 21.21
C PRO A 8 3.25 -18.08 20.82
N THR A 9 2.78 -16.84 20.97
CA THR A 9 1.47 -16.40 20.50
C THR A 9 1.42 -16.59 18.99
N ALA A 10 0.31 -17.13 18.47
CA ALA A 10 0.16 -17.29 17.03
C ALA A 10 0.19 -15.89 16.35
N PRO A 11 0.82 -15.73 15.17
CA PRO A 11 1.01 -14.42 14.55
C PRO A 11 -0.28 -13.62 14.31
N ASP A 12 -1.39 -14.32 14.07
CA ASP A 12 -2.73 -13.74 13.89
C ASP A 12 -3.31 -13.19 15.21
N GLN A 13 -3.04 -13.85 16.33
CA GLN A 13 -3.41 -13.38 17.66
C GLN A 13 -2.60 -12.15 18.06
N GLN A 14 -1.30 -12.15 17.76
CA GLN A 14 -0.42 -11.00 18.00
C GLN A 14 -0.85 -9.78 17.20
N LEU A 15 -1.12 -9.93 15.90
CA LEU A 15 -1.64 -8.83 15.07
C LEU A 15 -2.99 -8.32 15.58
N SER A 16 -3.89 -9.20 16.01
CA SER A 16 -5.18 -8.79 16.58
C SER A 16 -5.01 -7.95 17.85
N ALA A 17 -4.14 -8.38 18.76
CA ALA A 17 -3.83 -7.66 19.99
C ALA A 17 -3.16 -6.30 19.70
N THR A 18 -2.25 -6.25 18.74
CA THR A 18 -1.65 -5.00 18.28
C THR A 18 -2.69 -4.04 17.73
N VAL A 19 -3.61 -4.51 16.88
CA VAL A 19 -4.70 -3.65 16.37
C VAL A 19 -5.55 -3.15 17.52
N GLU A 20 -5.97 -4.01 18.45
CA GLU A 20 -6.76 -3.57 19.62
C GLU A 20 -6.03 -2.49 20.44
N GLN A 21 -4.73 -2.66 20.70
CA GLN A 21 -3.92 -1.66 21.39
C GLN A 21 -3.85 -0.32 20.63
N LEU A 22 -3.71 -0.35 19.31
CA LEU A 22 -3.70 0.87 18.48
C LEU A 22 -5.05 1.60 18.47
N LEU A 23 -6.17 0.87 18.61
CA LEU A 23 -7.49 1.49 18.61
C LEU A 23 -7.87 2.06 19.98
N ASP A 24 -7.19 1.63 21.04
CA ASP A 24 -7.45 2.07 22.39
C ASP A 24 -7.06 3.55 22.56
N PRO A 25 -8.01 4.47 22.78
CA PRO A 25 -7.71 5.89 22.97
C PRO A 25 -6.92 6.18 24.25
N THR A 26 -6.80 5.21 25.16
CA THR A 26 -5.96 5.31 26.37
C THR A 26 -4.52 4.86 26.13
N ALA A 27 -4.25 4.18 25.01
CA ALA A 27 -2.89 3.89 24.61
C ALA A 27 -2.19 5.19 24.22
N SER A 28 -1.05 5.48 24.86
CA SER A 28 -0.26 6.66 24.57
C SER A 28 0.43 6.52 23.21
N HIS A 29 -0.25 6.91 22.13
CA HIS A 29 0.37 7.08 20.82
C HIS A 29 -0.19 8.32 20.11
N ASP A 30 0.68 9.05 19.40
CA ASP A 30 0.30 10.28 18.67
C ASP A 30 -0.07 10.03 17.19
N LEU A 31 -0.40 8.78 16.83
CA LEU A 31 -0.63 8.37 15.44
C LEU A 31 -1.90 8.97 14.82
N TRP A 32 -2.94 9.17 15.64
CA TRP A 32 -4.20 9.79 15.24
C TRP A 32 -4.92 10.43 16.42
N GLN A 33 -5.71 11.46 16.12
CA GLN A 33 -6.51 12.19 17.09
C GLN A 33 -7.97 11.77 16.95
N GLY A 34 -8.39 10.77 17.73
CA GLY A 34 -9.78 10.31 17.78
C GLY A 34 -10.08 9.04 16.99
N ARG A 35 -11.29 8.98 16.41
CA ARG A 35 -11.83 7.81 15.70
C ARG A 35 -11.61 7.93 14.19
N GLY A 36 -11.63 6.78 13.52
CA GLY A 36 -11.61 6.72 12.06
C GLY A 36 -12.12 5.38 11.53
N THR A 37 -11.76 5.09 10.29
CA THR A 37 -12.03 3.81 9.63
C THR A 37 -10.75 2.97 9.54
N ILE A 38 -10.90 1.68 9.81
CA ILE A 38 -9.88 0.65 9.58
C ILE A 38 -10.23 -0.07 8.29
N ALA A 39 -9.29 -0.12 7.35
CA ALA A 39 -9.41 -0.96 6.18
C ALA A 39 -8.70 -2.30 6.41
N VAL A 40 -9.42 -3.41 6.27
CA VAL A 40 -8.86 -4.75 6.45
C VAL A 40 -8.68 -5.41 5.09
N VAL A 41 -7.42 -5.67 4.72
CA VAL A 41 -7.09 -6.49 3.54
C VAL A 41 -6.98 -7.94 3.98
N ARG A 42 -7.92 -8.77 3.55
CA ARG A 42 -8.04 -10.17 4.02
C ARG A 42 -8.15 -11.18 2.89
N GLY A 43 -7.70 -12.41 3.19
CA GLY A 43 -7.93 -13.57 2.34
C GLY A 43 -9.32 -14.18 2.55
N PHE A 44 -9.54 -15.33 1.90
CA PHE A 44 -10.78 -16.12 1.99
C PHE A 44 -10.69 -17.29 2.99
N ASP A 45 -9.53 -17.49 3.60
CA ASP A 45 -9.28 -18.60 4.53
C ASP A 45 -9.94 -18.38 5.92
N LYS A 46 -9.90 -19.42 6.76
CA LYS A 46 -10.51 -19.40 8.09
C LYS A 46 -9.82 -18.38 9.01
N ASP A 47 -8.50 -18.26 8.93
CA ASP A 47 -7.71 -17.45 9.85
C ASP A 47 -7.91 -15.96 9.52
N SER A 48 -7.92 -15.59 8.23
CA SER A 48 -8.33 -14.28 7.74
C SER A 48 -9.73 -13.87 8.24
N ARG A 49 -10.69 -14.80 8.29
CA ARG A 49 -12.04 -14.53 8.83
C ARG A 49 -12.06 -14.37 10.34
N ASN A 50 -11.27 -15.15 11.08
CA ASN A 50 -11.14 -15.02 12.52
C ASN A 50 -10.49 -13.69 12.90
N PHE A 51 -9.41 -13.33 12.20
CA PHE A 51 -8.75 -12.04 12.32
C PHE A 51 -9.72 -10.88 12.07
N HIS A 52 -10.46 -10.90 10.95
CA HIS A 52 -11.45 -9.86 10.64
C HIS A 52 -12.51 -9.72 11.74
N ARG A 53 -13.01 -10.82 12.31
CA ARG A 53 -13.94 -10.77 13.45
C ARG A 53 -13.30 -10.18 14.71
N ALA A 54 -12.01 -10.43 14.95
CA ALA A 54 -11.30 -9.81 16.06
C ALA A 54 -11.19 -8.29 15.87
N VAL A 55 -10.80 -7.83 14.67
CA VAL A 55 -10.75 -6.40 14.32
C VAL A 55 -12.12 -5.73 14.44
N LEU A 56 -13.19 -6.37 13.94
CA LEU A 56 -14.56 -5.85 14.08
C LEU A 56 -14.97 -5.65 15.55
N ARG A 57 -14.62 -6.59 16.43
CA ARG A 57 -14.90 -6.47 17.86
C ARG A 57 -14.11 -5.33 18.49
N ALA A 58 -12.81 -5.25 18.24
CA ALA A 58 -11.96 -4.18 18.75
C ALA A 58 -12.44 -2.81 18.27
N ALA A 59 -12.74 -2.68 16.97
CA ALA A 59 -13.27 -1.46 16.39
C ALA A 59 -14.60 -1.05 17.05
N ALA A 60 -15.53 -1.98 17.25
CA ALA A 60 -16.79 -1.71 17.94
C ALA A 60 -16.58 -1.23 19.39
N THR A 61 -15.64 -1.84 20.13
CA THR A 61 -15.29 -1.44 21.50
C THR A 61 -14.80 0.01 21.57
N HIS A 62 -13.98 0.44 20.61
CA HIS A 62 -13.36 1.77 20.61
C HIS A 62 -14.11 2.80 19.72
N GLY A 63 -15.23 2.40 19.10
CA GLY A 63 -16.06 3.27 18.27
C GLY A 63 -15.48 3.59 16.89
N TRP A 64 -14.68 2.69 16.33
CA TRP A 64 -14.14 2.76 14.98
C TRP A 64 -15.06 2.06 13.97
N SER A 65 -14.98 2.49 12.72
CA SER A 65 -15.61 1.79 11.59
C SER A 65 -14.62 0.81 10.95
N VAL A 66 -15.12 -0.23 10.31
CA VAL A 66 -14.31 -1.19 9.56
C VAL A 66 -14.83 -1.29 8.14
N THR A 67 -13.92 -1.22 7.16
CA THR A 67 -14.20 -1.48 5.75
C THR A 67 -13.35 -2.66 5.29
N ASP A 68 -13.97 -3.56 4.52
CA ASP A 68 -13.31 -4.74 3.96
C ASP A 68 -12.73 -4.38 2.59
N VAL A 69 -11.47 -4.74 2.35
CA VAL A 69 -10.81 -4.54 1.06
C VAL A 69 -10.52 -5.89 0.41
N PRO A 70 -10.84 -6.07 -0.88
CA PRO A 70 -10.52 -7.30 -1.58
C PRO A 70 -9.00 -7.54 -1.63
N ALA A 71 -8.57 -8.80 -1.62
CA ALA A 71 -7.16 -9.18 -1.69
C ALA A 71 -6.47 -8.87 -3.04
N ALA A 72 -7.21 -8.39 -4.04
CA ALA A 72 -6.72 -8.03 -5.35
C ALA A 72 -7.69 -7.02 -6.01
N PRO A 73 -7.71 -5.75 -5.56
CA PRO A 73 -8.52 -4.73 -6.21
C PRO A 73 -8.02 -4.54 -7.65
N THR A 74 -8.96 -4.53 -8.60
CA THR A 74 -8.67 -4.11 -9.97
C THR A 74 -8.30 -2.63 -9.99
N PHE A 75 -7.58 -2.18 -11.02
CA PHE A 75 -7.30 -0.77 -11.21
C PHE A 75 -8.56 0.10 -11.05
N GLY A 76 -8.46 1.17 -10.25
CA GLY A 76 -9.54 2.12 -10.00
C GLY A 76 -10.70 1.61 -9.13
N SER A 77 -10.59 0.40 -8.56
CA SER A 77 -11.66 -0.21 -7.75
C SER A 77 -11.47 -0.07 -6.24
N ILE A 78 -10.38 0.55 -5.78
CA ILE A 78 -10.19 0.84 -4.36
C ILE A 78 -11.32 1.80 -3.93
N PRO A 79 -12.15 1.42 -2.93
CA PRO A 79 -13.29 2.24 -2.55
C PRO A 79 -12.87 3.63 -2.06
N TRP A 80 -13.64 4.65 -2.44
CA TRP A 80 -13.45 5.98 -1.91
C TRP A 80 -13.85 6.04 -0.43
N HIS A 81 -12.90 6.43 0.42
CA HIS A 81 -13.13 6.74 1.83
C HIS A 81 -12.26 7.94 2.21
N THR A 82 -12.79 8.85 3.03
CA THR A 82 -12.08 10.08 3.44
C THR A 82 -11.47 9.98 4.84
N ASP A 83 -11.76 8.91 5.58
CA ASP A 83 -11.47 8.77 7.01
C ASP A 83 -10.72 7.47 7.35
N VAL A 84 -10.17 6.77 6.36
CA VAL A 84 -9.31 5.61 6.62
C VAL A 84 -8.01 6.09 7.24
N GLN A 85 -7.75 5.68 8.48
CA GLN A 85 -6.53 6.05 9.21
C GLN A 85 -5.53 4.90 9.30
N LEU A 86 -6.02 3.66 9.22
CA LEU A 86 -5.22 2.44 9.35
C LEU A 86 -5.67 1.39 8.31
N VAL A 87 -4.70 0.84 7.59
CA VAL A 87 -4.85 -0.33 6.73
C VAL A 87 -4.12 -1.51 7.36
N VAL A 88 -4.79 -2.65 7.47
CA VAL A 88 -4.23 -3.84 8.09
C VAL A 88 -4.18 -4.99 7.09
N ALA A 89 -2.99 -5.54 6.86
CA ALA A 89 -2.83 -6.78 6.13
C ALA A 89 -3.05 -7.97 7.09
N ALA A 90 -4.06 -8.82 6.81
CA ALA A 90 -4.31 -9.99 7.66
C ALA A 90 -3.16 -11.03 7.63
N ARG A 91 -2.29 -10.98 6.62
CA ARG A 91 -1.14 -11.87 6.43
C ARG A 91 -0.06 -11.21 5.59
N ALA A 92 1.16 -11.72 5.70
CA ALA A 92 2.36 -11.26 4.98
C ALA A 92 2.14 -11.13 3.46
N SER A 93 1.49 -12.12 2.84
CA SER A 93 1.25 -12.12 1.39
C SER A 93 0.25 -11.07 0.90
N LEU A 94 -0.42 -10.34 1.80
CA LEU A 94 -1.33 -9.24 1.46
C LEU A 94 -0.69 -7.86 1.66
N ARG A 95 0.58 -7.83 2.05
CA ARG A 95 1.33 -6.59 2.32
C ARG A 95 1.28 -5.61 1.15
N ALA A 96 1.60 -6.06 -0.07
CA ALA A 96 1.62 -5.22 -1.26
C ALA A 96 0.26 -4.52 -1.50
N VAL A 97 -0.84 -5.26 -1.36
CA VAL A 97 -2.21 -4.68 -1.49
C VAL A 97 -2.52 -3.71 -0.36
N ALA A 98 -2.12 -4.02 0.87
CA ALA A 98 -2.33 -3.12 2.00
C ALA A 98 -1.55 -1.82 1.84
N GLU A 99 -0.30 -1.87 1.38
CA GLU A 99 0.52 -0.70 1.08
C GLU A 99 -0.10 0.14 -0.05
N ARG A 100 -0.55 -0.51 -1.13
CA ARG A 100 -1.28 0.13 -2.23
C ARG A 100 -2.52 0.88 -1.75
N CYS A 101 -3.33 0.26 -0.90
CA CYS A 101 -4.53 0.89 -0.34
C CYS A 101 -4.18 2.02 0.64
N ALA A 102 -3.14 1.84 1.45
CA ALA A 102 -2.68 2.88 2.36
C ALA A 102 -2.15 4.10 1.59
N ALA A 103 -1.42 3.89 0.49
CA ALA A 103 -0.98 4.95 -0.42
C ALA A 103 -2.16 5.65 -1.11
N HIS A 104 -3.24 4.94 -1.41
CA HIS A 104 -4.45 5.53 -1.99
C HIS A 104 -5.15 6.47 -1.00
N TRP A 105 -5.31 6.08 0.26
CA TRP A 105 -5.99 6.90 1.27
C TRP A 105 -5.08 7.85 2.07
N GLY A 106 -3.76 7.77 1.92
CA GLY A 106 -2.83 8.52 2.76
C GLY A 106 -2.72 8.00 4.20
N ALA A 107 -3.01 6.71 4.40
CA ALA A 107 -3.21 6.10 5.71
C ALA A 107 -1.92 5.49 6.30
N HIS A 108 -2.00 5.03 7.55
CA HIS A 108 -1.01 4.14 8.13
C HIS A 108 -1.24 2.71 7.66
N VAL A 109 -0.17 1.90 7.58
CA VAL A 109 -0.25 0.47 7.29
C VAL A 109 0.47 -0.33 8.36
N ILE A 110 -0.15 -1.42 8.80
CA ILE A 110 0.48 -2.43 9.65
C ILE A 110 0.37 -3.81 9.03
N CYS A 111 1.47 -4.54 9.08
CA CYS A 111 1.59 -5.91 8.58
C CYS A 111 1.91 -6.87 9.74
N PRO A 112 1.61 -8.17 9.62
CA PRO A 112 1.86 -9.14 10.70
C PRO A 112 3.32 -9.18 11.16
N GLU A 113 4.28 -8.95 10.26
CA GLU A 113 5.71 -8.98 10.54
C GLU A 113 6.17 -7.79 11.39
N THR A 114 5.39 -6.71 11.39
CA THR A 114 5.63 -5.51 12.19
C THR A 114 4.82 -5.48 13.48
N ALA A 115 3.88 -6.42 13.66
CA ALA A 115 3.07 -6.51 14.86
C ALA A 115 3.92 -6.93 16.06
N SER A 116 3.73 -6.29 17.20
CA SER A 116 4.46 -6.58 18.44
C SER A 116 3.64 -6.14 19.65
N ASP A 117 3.78 -6.87 20.75
CA ASP A 117 3.13 -6.51 22.00
C ASP A 117 3.85 -5.32 22.65
N GLY A 118 3.10 -4.27 23.02
CA GLY A 118 3.60 -3.22 23.92
C GLY A 118 4.69 -2.32 23.35
N ALA A 119 4.74 -2.13 22.03
CA ALA A 119 5.74 -1.26 21.40
C ALA A 119 5.36 0.22 21.42
N ASP A 120 6.37 1.07 21.56
CA ASP A 120 6.30 2.49 21.20
C ASP A 120 6.22 2.60 19.67
N TRP A 121 5.01 2.78 19.14
CA TRP A 121 4.80 2.77 17.70
C TRP A 121 5.40 3.99 17.01
N GLN A 122 6.15 3.74 15.94
CA GLN A 122 6.69 4.78 15.06
C GLN A 122 6.06 4.69 13.68
N ALA A 123 5.72 5.85 13.12
CA ALA A 123 5.23 5.98 11.76
C ALA A 123 6.38 6.35 10.82
N ARG A 124 6.76 5.42 9.93
CA ARG A 124 7.81 5.64 8.93
C ARG A 124 7.20 5.99 7.57
N PRO A 125 7.47 7.19 7.01
CA PRO A 125 6.93 7.56 5.71
C PRO A 125 7.47 6.64 4.60
N ALA A 126 6.64 6.38 3.59
CA ALA A 126 7.01 5.60 2.42
C ALA A 126 6.53 6.30 1.13
N ALA A 127 7.32 6.19 0.06
CA ALA A 127 7.00 6.74 -1.24
C ALA A 127 5.99 5.85 -2.00
N SER A 128 5.24 6.44 -2.93
CA SER A 128 4.39 5.70 -3.85
C SER A 128 4.28 6.45 -5.18
N LEU A 129 3.62 5.85 -6.16
CA LEU A 129 3.13 6.53 -7.36
C LEU A 129 1.62 6.73 -7.24
N ALA A 130 1.12 7.88 -7.66
CA ALA A 130 -0.27 8.04 -8.07
C ALA A 130 -0.38 7.70 -9.56
N LEU A 131 -1.34 6.87 -9.92
CA LEU A 131 -1.67 6.53 -11.30
C LEU A 131 -3.07 7.04 -11.60
N LEU A 132 -3.20 7.96 -12.55
CA LEU A 132 -4.47 8.57 -12.95
C LEU A 132 -4.76 8.27 -14.42
N SER A 133 -6.00 7.91 -14.74
CA SER A 133 -6.53 7.88 -16.09
C SER A 133 -7.98 8.38 -16.11
N GLU A 134 -8.59 8.46 -17.29
CA GLU A 134 -10.02 8.78 -17.41
C GLU A 134 -10.92 7.76 -16.68
N GLY A 135 -10.48 6.49 -16.61
CA GLY A 135 -11.23 5.40 -16.01
C GLY A 135 -11.14 5.34 -14.48
N GLY A 136 -10.25 6.11 -13.86
CA GLY A 136 -10.09 6.16 -12.40
C GLY A 136 -8.68 6.49 -11.94
N SER A 137 -8.49 6.41 -10.63
CA SER A 137 -7.20 6.65 -9.99
C SER A 137 -6.80 5.48 -9.11
N ASP A 138 -5.51 5.21 -9.04
CA ASP A 138 -4.94 4.18 -8.21
C ASP A 138 -3.58 4.61 -7.62
N SER A 139 -3.01 3.73 -6.82
CA SER A 139 -1.68 3.91 -6.24
C SER A 139 -0.79 2.71 -6.52
N VAL A 140 0.51 2.93 -6.47
CA VAL A 140 1.53 1.90 -6.61
C VAL A 140 2.54 2.11 -5.51
N ALA A 141 2.61 1.19 -4.56
CA ALA A 141 3.50 1.34 -3.40
C ALA A 141 4.96 0.95 -3.70
N SER A 142 5.18 0.08 -4.68
CA SER A 142 6.45 -0.63 -4.90
C SER A 142 6.90 -0.63 -6.35
N SER A 143 6.04 -1.02 -7.30
CA SER A 143 6.42 -1.03 -8.72
C SER A 143 5.21 -1.17 -9.65
N LEU A 144 5.22 -0.42 -10.74
CA LEU A 144 4.30 -0.52 -11.86
C LEU A 144 5.05 -1.12 -13.04
N HIS A 145 4.63 -2.28 -13.51
CA HIS A 145 5.16 -2.89 -14.73
C HIS A 145 4.08 -2.83 -15.81
N ILE A 146 4.42 -2.37 -17.00
CA ILE A 146 3.55 -2.39 -18.18
C ILE A 146 4.27 -3.17 -19.27
N THR A 147 3.56 -4.06 -19.95
CA THR A 147 4.09 -4.84 -21.07
C THR A 147 3.19 -4.67 -22.28
N GLY A 148 3.81 -4.35 -23.42
CA GLY A 148 3.14 -4.02 -24.67
C GLY A 148 3.67 -2.71 -25.26
N PRO A 149 3.24 -2.35 -26.48
CA PRO A 149 3.59 -1.08 -27.10
C PRO A 149 3.08 0.08 -26.23
N VAL A 150 3.99 0.95 -25.82
CA VAL A 150 3.67 2.08 -24.95
C VAL A 150 4.46 3.31 -25.36
N HIS A 151 3.75 4.44 -25.48
CA HIS A 151 4.37 5.74 -25.63
C HIS A 151 4.49 6.38 -24.25
N TYR A 152 5.62 7.01 -23.96
CA TYR A 152 5.83 7.68 -22.69
C TYR A 152 6.51 9.03 -22.89
N LYS A 153 6.26 9.94 -21.94
CA LYS A 153 6.88 11.25 -21.88
C LYS A 153 7.15 11.66 -20.43
N ALA A 154 8.42 11.93 -20.12
CA ALA A 154 8.91 12.43 -18.85
C ALA A 154 9.55 13.82 -19.07
N GLY A 155 8.83 14.90 -18.77
CA GLY A 155 9.35 16.25 -19.01
C GLY A 155 9.37 16.66 -20.50
N GLU A 156 10.21 17.64 -20.85
CA GLU A 156 10.25 18.21 -22.20
C GLU A 156 11.09 17.38 -23.18
N ASP A 157 12.21 16.82 -22.71
CA ASP A 157 13.22 16.19 -23.57
C ASP A 157 13.16 14.65 -23.58
N ASP A 158 12.55 14.01 -22.58
CA ASP A 158 12.47 12.55 -22.51
C ASP A 158 11.11 12.03 -23.00
N GLU A 159 11.01 11.75 -24.30
CA GLU A 159 9.83 11.15 -24.95
C GLU A 159 10.26 9.96 -25.81
N GLY A 160 9.44 8.90 -25.85
CA GLY A 160 9.75 7.75 -26.67
C GLY A 160 8.72 6.63 -26.66
N THR A 161 9.11 5.51 -27.26
CA THR A 161 8.32 4.29 -27.35
C THR A 161 9.05 3.13 -26.69
N ALA A 162 8.34 2.33 -25.91
CA ALA A 162 8.85 1.12 -25.30
C ALA A 162 7.90 -0.07 -25.54
N THR A 163 8.44 -1.26 -25.33
CA THR A 163 7.72 -2.55 -25.31
C THR A 163 7.48 -3.04 -23.89
N ALA A 164 8.21 -2.47 -22.92
CA ALA A 164 7.94 -2.62 -21.50
C ALA A 164 8.37 -1.35 -20.75
N LEU A 165 7.64 -1.03 -19.69
CA LEU A 165 7.98 0.01 -18.72
C LEU A 165 7.96 -0.60 -17.33
N VAL A 166 8.95 -0.25 -16.51
CA VAL A 166 8.99 -0.52 -15.08
C VAL A 166 9.18 0.81 -14.36
N ILE A 167 8.29 1.13 -13.44
CA ILE A 167 8.30 2.41 -12.72
C ILE A 167 8.28 2.12 -11.22
N GLU A 168 9.35 2.52 -10.53
CA GLU A 168 9.56 2.27 -9.10
C GLU A 168 9.59 3.60 -8.34
N PRO A 169 8.73 3.81 -7.32
CA PRO A 169 8.83 4.96 -6.45
C PRO A 169 10.09 4.88 -5.58
N CYS A 170 10.70 6.04 -5.32
CA CYS A 170 11.78 6.19 -4.37
C CYS A 170 11.59 7.49 -3.56
N GLU A 171 12.38 7.67 -2.50
CA GLU A 171 12.25 8.85 -1.60
C GLU A 171 12.39 10.20 -2.32
N SER A 172 13.01 10.21 -3.49
CA SER A 172 13.33 11.41 -4.28
C SER A 172 12.60 11.46 -5.61
N GLY A 173 11.55 10.65 -5.81
CA GLY A 173 10.75 10.65 -7.03
C GLY A 173 10.43 9.24 -7.53
N ALA A 174 10.64 8.98 -8.82
CA ALA A 174 10.48 7.66 -9.41
C ALA A 174 11.63 7.33 -10.38
N LEU A 175 11.97 6.05 -10.45
CA LEU A 175 12.87 5.50 -11.46
C LEU A 175 12.02 4.82 -12.54
N VAL A 176 12.21 5.21 -13.80
CA VAL A 176 11.54 4.62 -14.96
C VAL A 176 12.58 3.87 -15.75
N THR A 177 12.39 2.56 -15.93
CA THR A 177 13.18 1.75 -16.86
C THR A 177 12.29 1.35 -18.02
N ALA A 178 12.79 1.55 -19.23
CA ALA A 178 12.00 1.43 -20.43
C ALA A 178 12.78 0.65 -21.49
N ASP A 179 12.17 -0.43 -21.96
CA ASP A 179 12.77 -1.38 -22.88
C ASP A 179 12.19 -1.18 -24.28
N GLY A 180 12.96 -0.57 -25.19
CA GLY A 180 12.54 -0.27 -26.56
C GLY A 180 13.45 -0.91 -27.62
N GLU A 181 13.20 -0.59 -28.88
CA GLU A 181 14.01 -1.09 -30.01
C GLU A 181 15.48 -0.68 -29.93
N ASN A 182 15.77 0.48 -29.33
CA ASN A 182 17.12 1.01 -29.13
C ASN A 182 17.80 0.48 -27.85
N GLY A 183 17.19 -0.50 -27.18
CA GLY A 183 17.66 -1.07 -25.93
C GLY A 183 16.95 -0.51 -24.68
N THR A 184 17.52 -0.83 -23.53
CA THR A 184 17.03 -0.37 -22.22
C THR A 184 17.56 1.01 -21.91
N HIS A 185 16.68 1.90 -21.49
CA HIS A 185 17.05 3.22 -20.98
C HIS A 185 16.38 3.49 -19.64
N THR A 186 17.01 4.32 -18.82
CA THR A 186 16.55 4.63 -17.46
C THR A 186 16.44 6.14 -17.29
N ILE A 187 15.28 6.59 -16.84
CA ILE A 187 14.94 7.99 -16.59
C ILE A 187 14.60 8.14 -15.12
N ARG A 188 14.99 9.26 -14.51
CA ARG A 188 14.60 9.59 -13.13
C ARG A 188 13.67 10.79 -13.16
N ILE A 189 12.50 10.62 -12.57
CA ILE A 189 11.50 11.68 -12.41
C ILE A 189 11.59 12.17 -10.98
N THR A 190 12.23 13.31 -10.76
CA THR A 190 12.34 13.95 -9.43
C THR A 190 11.15 14.83 -9.10
N ASP A 191 10.59 15.45 -10.12
CA ASP A 191 9.52 16.43 -10.10
C ASP A 191 8.63 16.25 -11.34
N GLY A 192 7.36 16.60 -11.21
CA GLY A 192 6.38 16.45 -12.28
C GLY A 192 5.79 15.05 -12.39
N SER A 193 5.50 14.63 -13.63
CA SER A 193 4.76 13.41 -13.93
C SER A 193 5.24 12.75 -15.22
N LEU A 194 5.13 11.42 -15.27
CA LEU A 194 5.22 10.64 -16.50
C LEU A 194 3.85 10.61 -17.17
N SER A 195 3.77 10.98 -18.44
CA SER A 195 2.61 10.67 -19.26
C SER A 195 2.85 9.35 -19.98
N ILE A 196 1.83 8.50 -20.03
CA ILE A 196 1.87 7.19 -20.68
C ILE A 196 0.64 7.11 -21.58
N THR A 197 0.82 6.79 -22.85
CA THR A 197 -0.28 6.55 -23.79
C THR A 197 -0.25 5.11 -24.26
N LEU A 198 -1.36 4.41 -24.05
CA LEU A 198 -1.58 3.03 -24.49
C LEU A 198 -2.52 3.03 -25.69
N GLY A 199 -2.05 2.56 -26.86
CA GLY A 199 -2.88 2.47 -28.07
C GLY A 199 -3.83 1.27 -28.10
N GLU A 200 -3.62 0.31 -27.20
CA GLU A 200 -4.45 -0.88 -27.00
C GLU A 200 -4.40 -1.29 -25.51
N PRO A 201 -5.36 -2.09 -25.01
CA PRO A 201 -5.32 -2.58 -23.65
C PRO A 201 -4.02 -3.33 -23.34
N ALA A 202 -3.29 -2.91 -22.30
CA ALA A 202 -1.98 -3.43 -21.96
C ALA A 202 -2.01 -4.31 -20.70
N ARG A 203 -1.16 -5.34 -20.69
CA ARG A 203 -0.93 -6.13 -19.48
C ARG A 203 -0.04 -5.33 -18.54
N ALA A 204 -0.41 -5.26 -17.28
CA ALA A 204 0.38 -4.59 -16.27
C ALA A 204 0.44 -5.39 -14.97
N THR A 205 1.33 -4.99 -14.08
CA THR A 205 1.26 -5.34 -12.66
C THR A 205 1.31 -4.06 -11.83
N LEU A 206 0.44 -3.97 -10.83
CA LEU A 206 0.50 -2.97 -9.76
C LEU A 206 0.98 -3.68 -8.51
N ASP A 207 2.20 -3.42 -8.07
CA ASP A 207 2.81 -4.06 -6.90
C ASP A 207 2.85 -5.59 -7.02
N GLY A 208 3.15 -6.08 -8.23
CA GLY A 208 3.18 -7.50 -8.57
C GLY A 208 1.79 -8.13 -8.79
N HIS A 209 0.69 -7.41 -8.57
CA HIS A 209 -0.67 -7.90 -8.84
C HIS A 209 -1.04 -7.67 -10.31
N PRO A 210 -1.40 -8.73 -11.07
CA PRO A 210 -1.77 -8.58 -12.48
C PRO A 210 -2.97 -7.67 -12.69
N GLN A 211 -2.89 -6.83 -13.71
CA GLN A 211 -3.93 -5.92 -14.16
C GLN A 211 -4.02 -5.93 -15.68
N LEU A 212 -5.19 -5.56 -16.18
CA LEU A 212 -5.39 -5.18 -17.57
C LEU A 212 -5.74 -3.70 -17.57
N LEU A 213 -4.83 -2.88 -18.06
CA LEU A 213 -5.06 -1.44 -18.20
C LEU A 213 -5.78 -1.21 -19.54
N PRO A 214 -6.91 -0.48 -19.58
CA PRO A 214 -7.52 -0.09 -20.85
C PRO A 214 -6.58 0.79 -21.68
N ASP A 215 -6.85 0.90 -22.96
CA ASP A 215 -6.24 1.91 -23.81
C ASP A 215 -6.56 3.33 -23.33
N GLY A 216 -5.72 4.29 -23.71
CA GLY A 216 -5.86 5.69 -23.33
C GLY A 216 -4.64 6.26 -22.61
N ASP A 217 -4.84 7.45 -22.04
CA ASP A 217 -3.80 8.23 -21.41
C ASP A 217 -3.77 8.03 -19.89
N TYR A 218 -2.56 7.90 -19.38
CA TYR A 218 -2.27 7.76 -17.96
C TYR A 218 -1.25 8.79 -17.54
N THR A 219 -1.44 9.33 -16.34
CA THR A 219 -0.46 10.17 -15.66
C THR A 219 0.06 9.44 -14.44
N VAL A 220 1.38 9.32 -14.32
CA VAL A 220 2.05 8.78 -13.15
C VAL A 220 2.77 9.91 -12.42
N THR A 221 2.39 10.14 -11.17
CA THR A 221 2.98 11.20 -10.34
C THR A 221 3.65 10.58 -9.11
N PRO A 222 4.97 10.78 -8.91
CA PRO A 222 5.63 10.37 -7.68
C PRO A 222 5.05 11.12 -6.47
N ARG A 223 4.81 10.41 -5.37
CA ARG A 223 4.33 10.98 -4.11
C ARG A 223 5.29 10.63 -2.97
N PRO A 224 6.18 11.56 -2.54
CA PRO A 224 7.01 11.33 -1.38
C PRO A 224 6.12 11.26 -0.12
N ALA A 225 6.40 10.30 0.76
CA ALA A 225 5.66 10.10 2.02
C ALA A 225 4.14 9.91 1.86
N ALA A 226 3.71 9.20 0.81
CA ALA A 226 2.30 8.96 0.50
C ALA A 226 1.54 8.15 1.56
N PHE A 227 2.24 7.31 2.32
CA PHE A 227 1.67 6.53 3.41
C PHE A 227 2.73 6.29 4.50
N ARG A 228 2.33 5.66 5.61
CA ARG A 228 3.23 5.42 6.74
C ARG A 228 3.20 3.97 7.22
N HIS A 229 4.35 3.32 7.28
CA HIS A 229 4.50 2.04 7.97
C HIS A 229 4.47 2.24 9.47
N LEU A 230 3.61 1.51 10.16
CA LEU A 230 3.70 1.36 11.62
C LEU A 230 4.72 0.28 11.93
N VAL A 231 5.75 0.66 12.69
CA VAL A 231 6.78 -0.27 13.15
C VAL A 231 6.96 -0.11 14.65
N ALA A 232 7.34 -1.20 15.31
CA ALA A 232 7.75 -1.17 16.69
C ALA A 232 9.00 -0.28 16.84
N GLY A 233 8.94 0.69 17.76
CA GLY A 233 10.10 1.46 18.17
C GLY A 233 11.14 0.55 18.81
N VAL A 234 12.42 0.84 18.54
CA VAL A 234 13.51 0.23 19.30
C VAL A 234 13.53 0.93 20.67
N PRO A 235 13.41 0.21 21.81
CA PRO A 235 13.52 0.85 23.11
C PRO A 235 14.85 1.60 23.19
N ALA A 236 14.80 2.86 23.63
CA ALA A 236 16.01 3.64 23.85
C ALA A 236 16.91 2.89 24.83
N ALA A 237 18.13 2.56 24.39
CA ALA A 237 19.12 1.83 25.16
C ALA A 237 19.66 2.65 26.35
#